data_AF-A0A920YIH7-F1
#
_entry.id   AF-A0A920YIH7-F1
#
_cell.length_a   1.000
_cell.length_b   1.000
_cell.length_c   1.000
_cell.angle_alpha   90.00
_cell.angle_beta   90.00
_cell.angle_gamma   90.00
#
_symmetry.space_group_name_H-M   'P 1'
#
loop_
_entity.id
_entity.type
_entity.pdbx_description
1 polymer ?
#
loop_
_entity_poly.entity_id
_entity_poly.type
_entity_poly.pdbx_seq_one_letter_code
_entity_poly.pdbx_strand_id
1 'polypeptide(L)' 'MSGSEKMAPYRPMKEFWDERMRDPEFVAAMREMEPEFQAAREVLRLRLAKGLTQEELAERVGTQQA' A
#
# COMPACT_ATOMS: atom_id res chain seq x y z
N MET A 1 28.15 -22.29 7.59
CA MET A 1 26.82 -22.41 8.23
C MET A 1 26.92 -21.61 9.53
N SER A 2 26.24 -20.51 9.79
CA SER A 2 25.02 -19.94 9.23
C SER A 2 25.06 -18.46 9.59
N GLY A 3 24.89 -17.57 8.61
CA GLY A 3 24.62 -16.16 8.87
C GLY A 3 23.19 -16.06 9.36
N SER A 4 22.99 -15.93 10.67
CA SER A 4 21.70 -15.51 11.22
C SER A 4 21.59 -14.00 11.01
N GLU A 5 21.21 -13.63 9.80
CA GLU A 5 20.71 -12.29 9.48
C GLU A 5 19.59 -11.98 10.46
N LYS A 6 19.81 -11.00 11.35
CA LYS A 6 18.89 -10.64 12.40
C LYS A 6 17.61 -10.12 11.74
N MET A 7 16.54 -10.93 11.70
CA MET A 7 15.20 -10.43 11.40
C MET A 7 14.94 -9.24 12.32
N ALA A 8 14.60 -8.10 11.74
CA ALA A 8 14.20 -6.93 12.50
C ALA A 8 13.13 -7.35 13.53
N PRO A 9 13.21 -6.87 14.78
CA PRO A 9 12.25 -7.25 15.80
C PRO A 9 10.83 -6.95 15.32
N TYR A 10 9.91 -7.89 15.55
CA TYR A 10 8.49 -7.67 15.27
C TYR A 10 8.05 -6.37 15.95
N ARG A 11 7.49 -5.46 15.14
CA ARG A 11 7.00 -4.17 15.59
C ARG A 11 5.53 -4.04 15.22
N PRO A 12 4.63 -3.69 16.16
CA PRO A 12 3.25 -3.38 15.82
C PRO A 12 3.15 -2.24 14.82
N MET A 13 2.32 -2.41 13.78
CA MET A 13 2.13 -1.39 12.74
C MET A 13 1.73 -0.04 13.32
N LYS A 14 0.89 -0.02 14.36
CA LYS A 14 0.47 1.22 15.02
C LYS A 14 1.68 2.00 15.57
N GLU A 15 2.59 1.33 16.26
CA GLU A 15 3.79 1.96 16.83
C GLU A 15 4.72 2.49 15.73
N PHE A 16 4.89 1.71 14.65
CA PHE A 16 5.64 2.17 13.49
C PHE A 16 5.06 3.46 12.90
N TRP A 17 3.74 3.51 12.70
CA TRP A 17 3.06 4.68 12.17
C TRP A 17 3.13 5.87 13.12
N ASP A 18 2.89 5.67 14.42
CA ASP A 18 2.97 6.74 15.43
C ASP A 18 4.38 7.38 15.47
N GLU A 19 5.44 6.59 15.26
CA GLU A 19 6.81 7.10 15.13
C GLU A 19 7.02 7.85 13.81
N ARG A 20 6.62 7.27 12.67
CA ARG A 20 6.82 7.88 11.34
C ARG A 20 6.02 9.17 11.17
N MET A 21 4.85 9.29 11.77
CA MET A 21 4.03 10.51 11.72
C MET A 21 4.64 11.70 12.48
N ARG A 22 5.70 11.49 13.27
CA ARG A 22 6.46 12.58 13.90
C ARG A 22 7.51 13.18 12.98
N ASP A 23 7.87 12.50 11.90
CA ASP A 23 8.85 12.97 10.92
C ASP A 23 8.14 13.86 9.88
N PRO A 24 8.44 15.18 9.82
CA PRO A 24 7.78 16.09 8.90
C PRO A 24 8.08 15.78 7.43
N GLU A 25 9.24 15.22 7.09
CA GLU A 25 9.57 14.84 5.71
C GLU A 25 8.72 13.65 5.28
N PHE A 26 8.58 12.66 6.16
CA PHE A 26 7.71 11.51 5.93
C PHE A 26 6.25 11.94 5.74
N VAL A 27 5.75 12.82 6.60
CA VAL A 27 4.37 13.35 6.49
C VAL A 27 4.18 14.14 5.19
N ALA A 28 5.16 14.93 4.77
CA ALA A 28 5.11 15.65 3.50
C ALA A 28 5.02 14.70 2.31
N ALA A 29 5.89 13.68 2.24
CA ALA A 29 5.86 12.68 1.17
C ALA A 29 4.52 11.89 1.15
N MET A 30 3.99 11.51 2.32
CA MET A 30 2.69 10.85 2.40
C MET A 30 1.54 11.73 1.89
N ARG A 31 1.59 13.04 2.15
CA ARG A 31 0.59 14.00 1.64
C ARG A 31 0.71 14.20 0.14
N GLU A 32 1.93 14.21 -0.39
CA GLU A 32 2.18 14.33 -1.82
C GLU A 32 1.57 13.15 -2.60
N MET A 33 1.64 11.94 -2.06
CA MET A 33 1.09 10.72 -2.66
C MET A 33 -0.41 10.47 -2.37
N GLU A 34 -1.03 11.28 -1.51
CA GLU A 34 -2.42 11.08 -1.10
C GLU A 34 -3.42 11.08 -2.27
N PRO A 35 -3.30 11.92 -3.32
CA PRO A 35 -4.16 11.86 -4.49
C PRO A 35 -4.15 10.48 -5.18
N GLU A 36 -2.97 9.89 -5.38
CA GLU A 36 -2.78 8.58 -6.00
C GLU A 36 -3.38 7.48 -5.12
N PHE A 37 -3.20 7.57 -3.80
CA PHE A 37 -3.82 6.63 -2.87
C PHE A 37 -5.34 6.71 -2.87
N GLN A 38 -5.93 7.91 -2.99
CA GLN A 38 -7.38 8.06 -3.12
C GLN A 38 -7.89 7.41 -4.42
N ALA A 39 -7.20 7.64 -5.54
CA ALA A 39 -7.55 6.99 -6.80
C ALA A 39 -7.47 5.47 -6.69
N ALA A 40 -6.41 4.93 -6.10
CA ALA A 40 -6.24 3.50 -5.88
C ALA A 40 -7.35 2.91 -4.97
N ARG A 41 -7.70 3.60 -3.88
CA ARG A 41 -8.81 3.21 -2.99
C ARG A 41 -10.14 3.16 -3.74
N GLU A 42 -10.40 4.14 -4.59
CA GLU A 42 -11.65 4.19 -5.35
C GLU A 42 -11.73 3.07 -6.40
N VAL A 43 -10.63 2.78 -7.10
CA VAL A 43 -10.53 1.62 -7.99
C VAL A 43 -10.81 0.32 -7.24
N LEU A 44 -10.20 0.13 -6.07
CA LEU A 44 -10.44 -1.05 -5.22
C LEU A 44 -11.90 -1.15 -4.79
N ARG A 45 -12.49 -0.04 -4.35
CA ARG A 45 -13.90 0.03 -3.95
C ARG A 45 -14.82 -0.39 -5.10
N LEU A 46 -14.60 0.15 -6.29
CA LEU A 46 -15.38 -0.16 -7.48
C LEU A 46 -15.17 -1.61 -7.96
N ARG A 47 -13.93 -2.13 -7.89
CA ARG A 47 -13.60 -3.52 -8.23
C ARG A 47 -14.40 -4.49 -7.35
N LEU A 48 -14.36 -4.27 -6.04
CA LEU A 48 -15.07 -5.10 -5.06
C LEU A 48 -16.60 -4.96 -5.20
N ALA A 49 -17.11 -3.74 -5.37
CA ALA A 49 -18.54 -3.51 -5.56
C ALA A 49 -19.10 -4.17 -6.83
N LYS A 50 -18.26 -4.37 -7.86
CA LYS A 50 -18.60 -5.08 -9.09
C LYS A 50 -18.31 -6.58 -9.04
N GLY A 51 -17.77 -7.10 -7.94
CA GLY A 51 -17.41 -8.51 -7.80
C GLY A 51 -16.27 -8.95 -8.73
N LEU A 52 -15.43 -8.03 -9.20
CA LEU A 52 -14.36 -8.33 -10.16
C LEU A 52 -13.13 -8.89 -9.45
N THR A 53 -12.55 -9.96 -10.02
CA THR A 53 -11.20 -10.38 -9.71
C THR A 53 -10.18 -9.34 -10.20
N GLN A 54 -8.92 -9.49 -9.78
CA GLN A 54 -7.85 -8.60 -10.26
C GLN A 54 -7.54 -8.85 -11.75
N GLU A 55 -7.63 -10.11 -12.21
CA GLU A 55 -7.44 -10.50 -13.60
C GLU A 55 -8.52 -9.89 -14.51
N GLU A 56 -9.79 -10.02 -14.13
CA GLU A 56 -10.92 -9.43 -14.87
C GLU A 56 -10.84 -7.90 -14.93
N LEU A 57 -10.38 -7.24 -13.86
CA LEU A 57 -10.13 -5.80 -13.91
C LEU A 57 -9.03 -5.47 -14.93
N ALA A 58 -7.92 -6.21 -14.90
CA ALA A 58 -6.76 -5.98 -15.76
C ALA A 58 -7.10 -6.14 -17.25
N GLU A 59 -7.83 -7.21 -17.60
CA GLU A 59 -8.35 -7.43 -18.95
C GLU A 59 -9.21 -6.26 -19.43
N ARG A 60 -10.09 -5.75 -18.57
CA ARG A 60 -11.03 -4.66 -18.91
C ARG A 60 -10.35 -3.33 -19.16
N VAL A 61 -9.25 -3.03 -18.46
CA VAL A 61 -8.51 -1.77 -18.61
C VAL A 61 -7.30 -1.90 -19.54
N GLY A 62 -7.07 -3.07 -20.14
CA GLY A 62 -5.99 -3.31 -21.08
C GLY A 62 -4.60 -3.30 -20.43
N THR A 63 -4.51 -3.68 -19.15
CA THR A 63 -3.25 -3.81 -18.42
C THR A 63 -2.93 -5.26 -18.10
N GLN A 64 -1.68 -5.56 -17.80
CA GLN A 64 -1.31 -6.86 -17.24
C GLN A 64 -1.54 -6.86 -15.72
N GLN A 65 -1.95 -7.99 -15.15
CA GLN A 65 -1.95 -8.17 -13.70
C GLN A 65 -0.49 -8.28 -13.22
N ALA A 66 -0.10 -7.45 -12.24
CA ALA A 66 1.23 -7.46 -11.62
C ALA A 66 1.32 -8.47 -10.48
#